data_AF-A0A1T4Z3J1-F1
#
_entry.id   AF-A0A1T4Z3J1-F1
#
_cell.length_a   1.000
_cell.length_b   1.000
_cell.length_c   1.000
_cell.angle_alpha   90.00
_cell.angle_beta   90.00
_cell.angle_gamma   90.00
#
_symmetry.space_group_name_H-M   'P 1'
#
loop_
_entity.id
_entity.type
_entity.pdbx_description
1 polymer ?
#
loop_
_entity_poly.entity_id
_entity_poly.type
_entity_poly.pdbx_seq_one_letter_code
_entity_poly.pdbx_strand_id
1 'polypeptide(L)'
;MKATFQAAEPVPLETSRVRKARQHPRPGRIWMVSLVLALSWIGLMTFVVSGCLLLGQGAAHYGWLALSGLGLFVGMRVVGFLFAQRLHCTLCHGTVLQEKRCHKHAEAQRIPPLSYRSSAVLSVLFTGTFRCMYCGTPYRLRK
;
A
#
# COMPACT_ATOMS: atom_id res chain seq x y z
N MET A 1 27.94 -0.20 -52.24
CA MET A 1 28.20 -0.03 -50.79
C MET A 1 27.03 -0.66 -50.05
N LYS A 2 27.23 -1.80 -49.38
CA LYS A 2 26.15 -2.50 -48.65
C LYS A 2 26.14 -1.98 -47.21
N ALA A 3 25.08 -1.28 -46.83
CA ALA A 3 24.85 -0.87 -45.44
C ALA A 3 24.35 -2.09 -44.65
N THR A 4 25.20 -2.66 -43.81
CA THR A 4 24.82 -3.67 -42.82
C THR A 4 24.06 -2.98 -41.68
N PHE A 5 22.75 -3.18 -41.65
CA PHE A 5 21.93 -2.93 -40.46
C PHE A 5 22.38 -3.89 -39.36
N GLN A 6 23.19 -3.41 -38.41
CA GLN A 6 23.40 -4.10 -37.14
C GLN A 6 22.10 -3.99 -36.33
N ALA A 7 21.33 -5.07 -36.30
CA ALA A 7 20.27 -5.23 -35.32
C ALA A 7 20.93 -5.19 -33.94
N ALA A 8 20.66 -4.13 -33.17
CA ALA A 8 21.09 -4.05 -31.78
C ALA A 8 20.58 -5.30 -31.05
N GLU A 9 21.49 -6.05 -30.43
CA GLU A 9 21.11 -7.18 -29.58
C GLU A 9 20.06 -6.72 -28.57
N PRO A 10 18.95 -7.46 -28.39
CA PRO A 10 17.95 -7.10 -27.42
C PRO A 10 18.60 -7.13 -26.04
N VAL A 11 18.74 -5.95 -25.43
CA VAL A 11 19.27 -5.81 -24.06
C VAL A 11 18.46 -6.76 -23.18
N PRO A 12 19.10 -7.72 -22.49
CA PRO A 12 18.38 -8.70 -21.68
C PRO A 12 17.53 -7.93 -20.67
N LEU A 13 16.23 -8.24 -20.63
CA LEU A 13 15.28 -7.62 -19.70
C LEU A 13 15.81 -7.83 -18.29
N GLU A 14 16.38 -6.78 -17.70
CA GLU A 14 16.99 -6.79 -16.38
C GLU A 14 15.96 -7.32 -15.38
N THR A 15 16.22 -8.53 -14.87
CA THR A 15 15.32 -9.20 -13.93
C THR A 15 15.15 -8.31 -12.71
N SER A 16 13.94 -8.23 -12.17
CA SER A 16 13.61 -7.28 -11.08
C SER A 16 14.45 -7.41 -9.82
N ARG A 17 15.10 -8.57 -9.62
CA ARG A 17 16.03 -8.81 -8.51
C ARG A 17 17.24 -7.90 -8.56
N VAL A 18 17.63 -7.42 -9.74
CA VAL A 18 18.82 -6.59 -9.96
C VAL A 18 18.49 -5.09 -9.88
N ARG A 19 17.22 -4.68 -9.99
CA ARG A 19 16.85 -3.26 -9.96
C ARG A 19 17.13 -2.61 -8.61
N LYS A 20 18.07 -1.66 -8.60
CA LYS A 20 18.36 -0.80 -7.47
C LYS A 20 17.11 -0.04 -7.01
N ALA A 21 16.84 -0.06 -5.71
CA ALA A 21 15.69 0.65 -5.14
C ALA A 21 15.82 2.16 -5.36
N ARG A 22 14.80 2.77 -5.96
CA ARG A 22 14.77 4.22 -6.20
C ARG A 22 14.24 4.96 -4.98
N GLN A 23 14.73 6.18 -4.76
CA GLN A 23 14.15 7.06 -3.75
C GLN A 23 12.85 7.65 -4.28
N HIS A 24 11.79 7.57 -3.48
CA HIS A 24 10.53 8.21 -3.83
C HIS A 24 10.62 9.71 -3.49
N PRO A 25 10.21 10.63 -4.38
CA PRO A 25 10.39 12.08 -4.18
C PRO A 25 9.65 12.65 -2.96
N ARG A 26 8.64 11.95 -2.43
CA ARG A 26 7.84 12.38 -1.28
C ARG A 26 7.66 11.25 -0.25
N PRO A 27 8.73 10.82 0.45
CA PRO A 27 8.66 9.67 1.35
C PRO A 27 7.73 9.94 2.54
N GLY A 28 7.75 11.17 3.08
CA GLY A 28 6.90 11.54 4.23
C GLY A 28 5.41 11.37 3.95
N ARG A 29 4.95 11.65 2.73
CA ARG A 29 3.52 11.51 2.38
C ARG A 29 3.09 10.05 2.33
N ILE A 30 3.92 9.16 1.76
CA ILE A 30 3.63 7.72 1.75
C ILE A 30 3.60 7.20 3.19
N TRP A 31 4.54 7.63 4.03
CA TRP A 31 4.60 7.22 5.43
C TRP A 31 3.35 7.67 6.22
N MET A 32 2.91 8.93 6.05
CA MET A 32 1.67 9.43 6.65
C MET A 32 0.44 8.62 6.22
N VAL A 33 0.30 8.32 4.92
CA VAL A 33 -0.84 7.53 4.42
C VAL A 33 -0.80 6.11 4.94
N SER A 34 0.39 5.50 5.00
CA SER A 34 0.58 4.19 5.60
C SER A 34 0.18 4.18 7.08
N LEU A 35 0.55 5.22 7.84
CA LEU A 35 0.14 5.38 9.24
C LEU A 35 -1.38 5.53 9.39
N VAL A 36 -2.02 6.38 8.60
CA VAL A 36 -3.49 6.56 8.61
C VAL A 36 -4.19 5.22 8.30
N LEU A 37 -3.67 4.45 7.35
CA LEU A 37 -4.20 3.13 7.05
C LEU A 37 -3.99 2.14 8.19
N ALA A 38 -2.83 2.14 8.84
CA ALA A 38 -2.56 1.32 10.00
C ALA A 38 -3.51 1.68 11.16
N LEU A 39 -3.74 2.97 11.42
CA LEU A 39 -4.72 3.43 12.41
C LEU A 39 -6.14 2.97 12.06
N SER A 40 -6.52 2.95 10.77
CA SER A 40 -7.82 2.39 10.39
C SER A 40 -7.93 0.91 10.75
N TRP A 41 -6.86 0.11 10.59
CA TRP A 41 -6.88 -1.29 11.01
C TRP A 41 -7.08 -1.44 12.52
N ILE A 42 -6.44 -0.58 13.32
CA ILE A 42 -6.63 -0.55 14.78
C ILE A 42 -8.09 -0.19 15.09
N GLY A 43 -8.66 0.82 14.43
CA GLY A 43 -10.07 1.20 14.57
C GLY A 43 -11.03 0.04 14.27
N LEU A 44 -10.76 -0.73 13.21
CA LEU A 44 -11.53 -1.94 12.89
C LEU A 44 -11.43 -3.00 13.99
N MET A 45 -10.23 -3.26 14.50
CA MET A 45 -10.04 -4.21 15.60
C MET A 45 -10.78 -3.77 16.87
N THR A 46 -10.73 -2.47 17.20
CA THR A 46 -11.50 -1.93 18.33
C THR A 46 -12.99 -2.11 18.14
N PHE A 47 -13.52 -1.86 16.93
CA PHE A 47 -14.93 -2.09 16.61
C PHE A 47 -15.34 -3.55 16.78
N VAL A 48 -14.54 -4.49 16.24
CA VAL A 48 -14.83 -5.93 16.34
C VAL A 48 -14.80 -6.40 17.80
N VAL A 49 -13.77 -6.02 18.56
CA VAL A 49 -13.64 -6.42 19.98
C VAL A 49 -14.77 -5.82 20.81
N SER A 50 -15.07 -4.53 20.65
CA SER A 50 -16.18 -3.88 21.36
C SER A 50 -17.53 -4.47 20.99
N GLY A 51 -17.75 -4.84 19.71
CA GLY A 51 -18.95 -5.53 19.26
C GLY A 51 -19.11 -6.92 19.88
N CYS A 52 -18.04 -7.72 19.93
CA CYS A 52 -18.05 -9.01 20.61
C CYS A 52 -18.33 -8.88 22.12
N LEU A 53 -17.71 -7.91 22.79
CA LEU A 53 -17.93 -7.67 24.22
C LEU A 53 -19.35 -7.16 24.50
N LEU A 54 -19.92 -6.33 23.63
CA LEU A 54 -21.29 -5.86 23.72
C LEU A 54 -22.29 -7.03 23.65
N LEU A 55 -22.07 -7.97 22.73
CA LEU A 55 -22.90 -9.18 22.60
C LEU A 55 -22.78 -10.13 23.81
N GLY A 56 -21.61 -10.16 24.47
CA GLY A 56 -21.37 -11.03 25.62
C GLY A 56 -21.87 -10.46 26.96
N GLN A 57 -21.69 -9.16 27.20
CA GLN A 57 -21.94 -8.54 28.51
C GLN A 57 -23.15 -7.57 28.52
N GLY A 58 -23.69 -7.19 27.35
CA GLY A 58 -24.89 -6.36 27.22
C GLY A 58 -24.78 -4.92 27.74
N ALA A 59 -23.57 -4.47 28.09
CA ALA A 59 -23.40 -3.18 28.76
C ALA A 59 -23.32 -2.01 27.76
N ALA A 60 -24.10 -0.96 28.04
CA ALA A 60 -24.30 0.17 27.13
C ALA A 60 -23.00 0.93 26.76
N HIS A 61 -21.98 0.91 27.63
CA HIS A 61 -20.70 1.56 27.37
C HIS A 61 -19.92 0.92 26.21
N TYR A 62 -20.08 -0.39 25.98
CA TYR A 62 -19.48 -1.06 24.83
C TYR A 62 -20.12 -0.63 23.50
N GLY A 63 -21.39 -0.21 23.53
CA GLY A 63 -22.10 0.33 22.35
C GLY A 63 -21.51 1.66 21.91
N TRP A 64 -21.25 2.58 22.84
CA TRP A 64 -20.59 3.85 22.55
C TRP A 64 -19.14 3.65 22.06
N LEU A 65 -18.41 2.71 22.66
CA LEU A 65 -17.07 2.34 22.22
C LEU A 65 -17.08 1.77 20.79
N ALA A 66 -18.01 0.86 20.48
CA ALA A 66 -18.18 0.33 19.13
C ALA A 66 -18.52 1.46 18.13
N LEU A 67 -19.45 2.35 18.46
CA LEU A 67 -19.82 3.46 17.58
C LEU A 67 -18.63 4.39 17.28
N SER A 68 -17.83 4.71 18.32
CA SER A 68 -16.63 5.55 18.17
C SER A 68 -15.55 4.86 17.33
N GLY A 69 -15.34 3.54 17.52
CA GLY A 69 -14.42 2.74 16.72
C GLY A 69 -14.83 2.68 15.24
N LEU A 70 -16.13 2.52 14.97
CA LEU A 70 -16.67 2.55 13.60
C LEU A 70 -16.47 3.93 12.95
N GLY A 71 -16.77 5.01 13.68
CA GLY A 71 -16.57 6.38 13.18
C GLY A 71 -15.12 6.66 12.85
N LEU A 72 -14.19 6.25 13.72
CA LEU A 72 -12.76 6.39 13.49
C LEU A 72 -12.28 5.53 12.31
N PHE A 73 -12.77 4.30 12.18
CA PHE A 73 -12.46 3.42 11.06
C PHE A 73 -12.86 4.06 9.73
N VAL A 74 -14.12 4.51 9.61
CA VAL A 74 -14.64 5.12 8.38
C VAL A 74 -13.90 6.42 8.09
N GLY A 75 -13.73 7.30 9.09
CA GLY A 75 -13.02 8.56 8.93
C GLY A 75 -11.58 8.37 8.42
N MET A 76 -10.81 7.49 9.07
CA MET A 76 -9.43 7.18 8.65
C MET A 76 -9.38 6.53 7.26
N ARG A 77 -10.36 5.69 6.90
CA ARG A 77 -10.45 5.11 5.55
C ARG A 77 -10.71 6.17 4.48
N VAL A 78 -11.62 7.11 4.73
CA VAL A 78 -11.93 8.20 3.79
C VAL A 78 -10.71 9.11 3.62
N VAL A 79 -10.11 9.56 4.72
CA VAL A 79 -8.91 10.39 4.69
C VAL A 79 -7.77 9.66 3.97
N GLY A 80 -7.50 8.41 4.33
CA GLY A 80 -6.49 7.58 3.69
C GLY A 80 -6.75 7.33 2.20
N PHE A 81 -8.01 7.28 1.77
CA PHE A 81 -8.38 7.17 0.36
C PHE A 81 -8.08 8.46 -0.41
N LEU A 82 -8.47 9.63 0.11
CA LEU A 82 -8.21 10.93 -0.51
C LEU A 82 -6.70 11.19 -0.66
N PHE A 83 -5.91 10.85 0.35
CA PHE A 83 -4.46 10.99 0.25
C PHE A 83 -3.84 9.95 -0.69
N ALA A 84 -4.33 8.71 -0.69
CA ALA A 84 -3.84 7.67 -1.60
C ALA A 84 -4.06 8.00 -3.08
N GLN A 85 -5.14 8.72 -3.41
CA GLN A 85 -5.38 9.19 -4.77
C GLN A 85 -4.30 10.15 -5.28
N ARG A 86 -3.67 10.93 -4.39
CA ARG A 86 -2.61 11.88 -4.73
C ARG A 86 -1.21 11.26 -4.76
N LEU A 87 -1.08 9.96 -4.47
CA LEU A 87 0.19 9.24 -4.45
C LEU A 87 0.40 8.50 -5.78
N HIS A 88 1.15 9.13 -6.68
CA HIS A 88 1.50 8.58 -7.98
C HIS A 88 2.92 8.03 -8.00
N CYS A 89 3.10 6.90 -8.67
CA CYS A 89 4.40 6.39 -9.05
C CYS A 89 5.02 7.29 -10.13
N THR A 90 6.29 7.65 -10.02
CA THR A 90 6.98 8.48 -11.04
C THR A 90 7.23 7.76 -12.35
N LEU A 91 7.12 6.42 -12.37
CA LEU A 91 7.40 5.61 -13.56
C LEU A 91 6.14 5.26 -14.34
N CYS A 92 5.13 4.71 -13.65
CA CYS A 92 3.89 4.28 -14.29
C CYS A 92 2.75 5.28 -14.12
N HIS A 93 2.94 6.37 -13.37
CA HIS A 93 1.90 7.34 -12.99
C HIS A 93 0.67 6.75 -12.28
N GLY A 94 0.69 5.43 -12.02
CA GLY A 94 -0.33 4.71 -11.30
C GLY A 94 -0.34 5.10 -9.82
N THR A 95 -1.53 5.00 -9.22
CA THR A 95 -1.75 5.21 -7.80
C THR A 95 -1.13 4.06 -7.02
N VAL A 96 -0.09 4.32 -6.22
CA VAL A 96 0.69 3.27 -5.54
C VAL A 96 -0.17 2.44 -4.58
N LEU A 97 -1.11 3.10 -3.90
CA LEU A 97 -1.91 2.51 -2.82
C LEU A 97 -3.35 2.18 -3.23
N GLN A 98 -3.76 2.42 -4.47
CA GLN A 98 -5.12 2.09 -4.92
C GLN A 98 -5.08 0.84 -5.79
N GLU A 99 -5.92 -0.14 -5.46
CA GLU A 99 -6.15 -1.30 -6.32
C GLU A 99 -7.03 -0.87 -7.50
N LYS A 100 -6.49 -0.98 -8.71
CA LYS A 100 -7.19 -0.81 -9.98
C LYS A 100 -7.38 -2.19 -10.62
N ARG A 101 -8.31 -2.30 -11.56
CA ARG A 101 -8.57 -3.54 -12.34
C ARG A 101 -7.47 -3.87 -13.38
N CYS A 102 -6.27 -3.31 -13.23
CA CYS A 102 -5.15 -3.61 -14.11
C CYS A 102 -4.45 -4.88 -13.64
N HIS A 103 -3.81 -5.58 -14.59
CA HIS A 103 -2.97 -6.73 -14.27
C HIS A 103 -1.85 -6.31 -13.32
N LYS A 104 -1.74 -7.00 -12.18
CA LYS A 104 -0.70 -6.75 -11.18
C LYS A 104 0.60 -7.40 -11.64
N HIS A 105 1.73 -6.78 -11.33
CA HIS A 105 3.03 -7.37 -11.66
C HIS A 105 3.21 -8.70 -10.92
N ALA A 106 3.82 -9.70 -11.56
CA ALA A 106 4.04 -11.02 -10.97
C ALA A 106 4.87 -10.96 -9.67
N GLU A 107 5.68 -9.91 -9.52
CA GLU A 107 6.60 -9.71 -8.39
C GLU A 107 6.08 -8.73 -7.35
N ALA A 108 4.83 -8.26 -7.53
CA ALA A 108 4.18 -7.46 -6.51
C ALA A 108 4.01 -8.32 -5.25
N GLN A 109 4.58 -7.86 -4.13
CA GLN A 109 4.53 -8.62 -2.90
C GLN A 109 3.10 -8.67 -2.35
N ARG A 110 2.54 -9.87 -2.37
CA ARG A 110 1.32 -10.22 -1.66
C ARG A 110 1.71 -11.10 -0.49
N ILE A 111 1.35 -10.68 0.72
CA ILE A 111 1.43 -11.53 1.90
C ILE A 111 0.02 -12.11 2.07
N PRO A 112 -0.29 -13.32 1.59
CA PRO A 112 -1.56 -13.96 1.93
C PRO A 112 -1.63 -14.12 3.47
N PRO A 113 -2.72 -13.73 4.16
CA PRO A 113 -4.09 -13.41 3.69
C PRO A 113 -4.39 -11.94 3.34
N LEU A 114 -3.42 -11.04 3.43
CA LEU A 114 -3.63 -9.60 3.25
C LEU A 114 -3.71 -9.18 1.77
N SER A 115 -4.45 -8.10 1.51
CA SER A 115 -4.48 -7.43 0.19
C SER A 115 -3.09 -6.86 -0.14
N TYR A 116 -2.80 -6.70 -1.43
CA TYR A 116 -1.57 -6.04 -1.91
C TYR A 116 -1.37 -4.66 -1.29
N ARG A 117 -2.47 -3.94 -1.02
CA ARG A 117 -2.42 -2.61 -0.41
C ARG A 117 -1.88 -2.68 1.01
N SER A 118 -2.43 -3.59 1.81
CA SER A 118 -2.00 -3.82 3.18
C SER A 118 -0.58 -4.36 3.26
N SER A 119 -0.17 -5.28 2.38
CA SER A 119 1.22 -5.77 2.36
C SER A 119 2.20 -4.64 2.05
N ALA A 120 1.89 -3.78 1.07
CA ALA A 120 2.71 -2.61 0.77
C ALA A 120 2.80 -1.65 1.96
N VAL A 121 1.68 -1.37 2.64
CA VAL A 121 1.65 -0.53 3.86
C VAL A 121 2.54 -1.13 4.96
N LEU A 122 2.44 -2.44 5.21
CA LEU A 122 3.26 -3.13 6.19
C LEU A 122 4.76 -3.05 5.83
N SER A 123 5.13 -3.30 4.57
CA SER A 123 6.53 -3.17 4.14
C SER A 123 7.05 -1.74 4.31
N VAL A 124 6.22 -0.72 4.03
CA VAL A 124 6.58 0.68 4.29
C VAL A 124 6.81 0.93 5.79
N LEU A 125 5.93 0.42 6.65
CA LEU A 125 6.02 0.61 8.10
C LEU A 125 7.21 -0.13 8.73
N PHE A 126 7.41 -1.40 8.39
CA PHE A 126 8.45 -2.23 8.99
C PHE A 126 9.83 -2.03 8.36
N THR A 127 9.90 -1.96 7.03
CA THR A 127 11.17 -2.01 6.29
C THR A 127 11.52 -0.67 5.65
N GLY A 128 10.58 0.28 5.59
CA GLY A 128 10.78 1.55 4.89
C GLY A 128 10.98 1.37 3.38
N THR A 129 10.63 0.21 2.84
CA THR A 129 10.71 -0.15 1.42
C THR A 129 9.36 -0.58 0.94
N PHE A 130 9.05 -0.32 -0.33
CA PHE A 130 7.86 -0.86 -0.97
C PHE A 130 8.11 -1.13 -2.44
N ARG A 131 7.36 -2.05 -3.01
CA ARG A 131 7.33 -2.27 -4.47
C ARG A 131 6.00 -1.77 -5.01
N CYS A 132 6.04 -1.05 -6.13
CA CYS A 132 4.81 -0.64 -6.80
C CYS A 132 4.09 -1.88 -7.38
N MET A 133 2.78 -1.99 -7.19
CA MET A 133 1.99 -3.15 -7.64
C MET A 133 1.92 -3.31 -9.16
N TYR A 134 2.07 -2.21 -9.91
CA TYR A 134 1.89 -2.20 -11.36
C TYR A 134 3.23 -2.35 -12.10
N CYS A 135 4.21 -1.49 -11.81
CA CYS A 135 5.51 -1.53 -12.49
C CYS A 135 6.56 -2.39 -11.80
N GLY A 136 6.25 -2.98 -10.63
CA GLY A 136 7.18 -3.86 -9.89
C GLY A 136 8.41 -3.16 -9.31
N THR A 137 8.60 -1.85 -9.55
CA THR A 137 9.84 -1.18 -9.14
C THR A 137 9.94 -1.02 -7.63
N PRO A 138 11.09 -1.38 -7.02
CA PRO A 138 11.34 -1.16 -5.61
C PRO A 138 11.64 0.33 -5.34
N TYR A 139 11.00 0.84 -4.30
CA TYR A 139 11.18 2.18 -3.76
C TYR A 139 11.64 2.09 -2.31
N ARG A 140 12.57 2.97 -1.94
CA ARG A 140 13.06 3.14 -0.55
C ARG A 140 12.62 4.50 -0.04
N LEU A 141 12.00 4.56 1.14
CA LEU A 141 11.61 5.81 1.80
C LEU A 141 12.74 6.41 2.63
N ARG A 142 13.64 5.56 3.15
CA ARG A 142 14.77 5.94 4.00
C ARG A 142 16.07 5.85 3.18
N LYS A 143 17.02 6.77 3.38
CA LYS A 143 18.35 6.68 2.76
C LYS A 143 19.03 5.37 3.18
#